data_AF-A0A7R6ETB2-F1
#
_entry.id   AF-A0A7R6ETB2-F1
#
_cell.length_a   1.000
_cell.length_b   1.000
_cell.length_c   1.000
_cell.angle_alpha   90.00
_cell.angle_beta   90.00
_cell.angle_gamma   90.00
#
_symmetry.space_group_name_H-M   'P 1'
#
loop_
_entity.id
_entity.type
_entity.pdbx_description
1 polymer ?
#
loop_
_entity_poly.entity_id
_entity_poly.type
_entity_poly.pdbx_seq_one_letter_code
_entity_poly.pdbx_strand_id
1 'polypeptide(L)'
;GYQKHVDPGISAEFEAAAVRFGLTLAPPGVYKRNRTCHYKSAVNNDASKFPGLRLCNTFWNRNNPNLQSSQDVDELIMGMASQIAEREDNIIVEDLRDYMYGPLRFSRSDAVALSIQRGRDFGLPSYNQIRAALNMQPVNTWEEINPKLNNIQLLRELAELYENDTSRLELFVGGLLETQEGPGPVFSAIILDQFERIRNADRFWFENRQNGLFTEEEIQAIQNTTFHDVLLDVTSAEEGDIQKNVFFWVDGDPCPQPQPIRASDLHPCTKASSVSYFDNSSKAGFGVTVAVLFLFPVVSYIVACVVAHVRTARYKRFQKKLRGSTRDKEPAHG
;
A
#
# COMPACT_ATOMS: atom_id res chain seq x y z
N GLY A 1 2.14 -31.29 16.53
CA GLY A 1 1.48 -32.02 15.43
C GLY A 1 0.17 -31.34 15.06
N TYR A 2 -0.39 -31.63 13.88
CA TYR A 2 -1.61 -30.98 13.36
C TYR A 2 -2.81 -31.09 14.31
N GLN A 3 -3.50 -29.97 14.53
CA GLN A 3 -4.64 -29.80 15.43
C GLN A 3 -5.88 -29.39 14.63
N LYS A 4 -6.73 -30.38 14.29
CA LYS A 4 -7.94 -30.19 13.46
C LYS A 4 -8.97 -29.20 14.02
N HIS A 5 -8.98 -28.99 15.34
CA HIS A 5 -9.99 -28.19 16.02
C HIS A 5 -9.54 -26.77 16.39
N VAL A 6 -8.32 -26.38 15.99
CA VAL A 6 -7.83 -25.00 16.11
C VAL A 6 -8.28 -24.22 14.88
N ASP A 7 -8.72 -22.98 15.07
CA ASP A 7 -9.09 -22.07 14.00
C ASP A 7 -7.85 -21.26 13.53
N PRO A 8 -7.37 -21.45 12.29
CA PRO A 8 -6.24 -20.69 11.73
C PRO A 8 -6.60 -19.29 11.26
N GLY A 9 -7.88 -18.88 11.32
CA GLY A 9 -8.35 -17.59 10.82
C GLY A 9 -7.51 -16.43 11.34
N ILE A 10 -7.19 -15.47 10.46
CA ILE A 10 -6.45 -14.27 10.85
C ILE A 10 -7.34 -13.40 11.73
N SER A 11 -6.87 -13.07 12.93
CA SER A 11 -7.59 -12.20 13.85
C SER A 11 -7.53 -10.74 13.39
N ALA A 12 -8.56 -9.98 13.75
CA ALA A 12 -8.64 -8.56 13.44
C ALA A 12 -7.47 -7.79 14.07
N GLU A 13 -7.13 -8.14 15.32
CA GLU A 13 -6.04 -7.55 16.10
C GLU A 13 -4.68 -7.77 15.44
N PHE A 14 -4.46 -8.95 14.85
CA PHE A 14 -3.23 -9.27 14.13
C PHE A 14 -3.11 -8.41 12.87
N GLU A 15 -4.12 -8.43 12.00
CA GLU A 15 -4.06 -7.80 10.67
C GLU A 15 -4.10 -6.26 10.72
N ALA A 16 -4.96 -5.71 11.57
CA ALA A 16 -5.20 -4.27 11.62
C ALA A 16 -4.27 -3.52 12.57
N ALA A 17 -3.60 -4.21 13.52
CA ALA A 17 -2.71 -3.58 14.49
C ALA A 17 -1.35 -4.28 14.62
N ALA A 18 -1.31 -5.53 15.11
CA ALA A 18 -0.05 -6.11 15.57
C ALA A 18 0.98 -6.26 14.45
N VAL A 19 0.60 -6.77 13.27
CA VAL A 19 1.53 -6.92 12.13
C VAL A 19 2.04 -5.58 11.59
N ARG A 20 1.33 -4.47 11.89
CA ARG A 20 1.73 -3.12 11.50
C ARG A 20 2.88 -2.57 12.32
N PHE A 21 3.35 -3.28 13.35
CA PHE A 21 4.58 -2.92 14.06
C PHE A 21 5.75 -2.73 13.08
N GLY A 22 5.80 -3.50 11.98
CA GLY A 22 6.83 -3.38 10.94
C GLY A 22 6.96 -1.99 10.30
N LEU A 23 5.97 -1.09 10.47
CA LEU A 23 6.08 0.31 10.03
C LEU A 23 7.23 1.05 10.74
N THR A 24 7.57 0.69 11.98
CA THR A 24 8.68 1.32 12.72
C THR A 24 10.04 0.92 12.19
N LEU A 25 10.14 -0.25 11.56
CA LEU A 25 11.40 -0.84 11.10
C LEU A 25 11.84 -0.30 9.73
N ALA A 26 10.91 0.29 8.98
CA ALA A 26 11.15 0.67 7.61
C ALA A 26 12.12 1.87 7.52
N PRO A 27 13.28 1.72 6.85
CA PRO A 27 14.21 2.83 6.68
C PRO A 27 13.72 3.85 5.65
N PRO A 28 14.20 5.12 5.73
CA PRO A 28 13.83 6.15 4.77
C PRO A 28 14.40 5.88 3.36
N GLY A 29 15.39 5.00 3.25
CA GLY A 29 15.88 4.49 1.98
C GLY A 29 16.65 3.20 2.12
N VAL A 30 17.03 2.64 0.97
CA VAL A 30 17.66 1.33 0.89
C VAL A 30 18.96 1.41 0.08
N TYR A 31 20.04 0.89 0.65
CA TYR A 31 21.32 0.77 -0.03
C TYR A 31 21.28 -0.26 -1.15
N LYS A 32 22.14 -0.07 -2.14
CA LYS A 32 22.55 -1.12 -3.08
C LYS A 32 24.02 -1.40 -2.87
N ARG A 33 24.45 -2.65 -2.90
CA ARG A 33 25.88 -3.00 -2.91
C ARG A 33 26.16 -4.16 -3.84
N ASN A 34 27.38 -4.22 -4.35
CA ASN A 34 27.86 -5.41 -5.05
C ASN A 34 28.45 -6.44 -4.07
N ARG A 35 28.96 -7.52 -4.67
CA ARG A 35 29.63 -8.64 -3.98
C ARG A 35 30.93 -8.23 -3.28
N THR A 36 31.68 -7.28 -3.85
CA THR A 36 32.94 -6.78 -3.27
C THR A 36 32.72 -5.73 -2.16
N CYS A 37 31.58 -5.76 -1.48
CA CYS A 37 31.17 -4.79 -0.45
C CYS A 37 31.19 -3.31 -0.90
N HIS A 38 31.07 -3.03 -2.19
CA HIS A 38 31.02 -1.66 -2.71
C HIS A 38 29.57 -1.18 -2.82
N TYR A 39 29.25 -0.16 -2.03
CA TYR A 39 27.93 0.49 -2.01
C TYR A 39 27.77 1.43 -3.21
N LYS A 40 26.78 1.16 -4.05
CA LYS A 40 26.48 1.95 -5.25
C LYS A 40 25.49 3.06 -4.94
N SER A 41 25.76 4.25 -5.47
CA SER A 41 24.80 5.35 -5.41
C SER A 41 23.57 5.09 -6.28
N ALA A 42 22.39 5.45 -5.77
CA ALA A 42 21.16 5.51 -6.53
C ALA A 42 21.11 6.79 -7.39
N VAL A 43 20.72 6.63 -8.66
CA VAL A 43 20.53 7.71 -9.64
C VAL A 43 19.05 8.02 -9.77
N ASN A 44 18.65 9.28 -9.62
CA ASN A 44 17.27 9.70 -9.87
C ASN A 44 17.05 10.14 -11.33
N ASN A 45 15.80 10.42 -11.67
CA ASN A 45 15.38 10.85 -13.02
C ASN A 45 16.04 12.17 -13.47
N ASP A 46 16.47 13.01 -12.52
CA ASP A 46 17.22 14.25 -12.75
C ASP A 46 18.75 14.03 -12.82
N ALA A 47 19.19 12.76 -12.90
CA ALA A 47 20.59 12.31 -12.87
C ALA A 47 21.37 12.63 -11.58
N SER A 48 20.68 13.10 -10.53
CA SER A 48 21.27 13.28 -9.20
C SER A 48 21.61 11.92 -8.58
N LYS A 49 22.69 11.89 -7.78
CA LYS A 49 23.19 10.66 -7.13
C LYS A 49 23.05 10.77 -5.61
N PHE A 50 22.50 9.72 -5.01
CA PHE A 50 22.30 9.61 -3.56
C PHE A 50 22.82 8.27 -3.05
N PRO A 51 23.15 8.15 -1.75
CA PRO A 51 23.68 6.91 -1.17
C PRO A 51 22.74 5.70 -1.30
N GLY A 52 21.42 5.91 -1.35
CA GLY A 52 20.44 4.82 -1.46
C GLY A 52 19.15 5.22 -2.18
N LEU A 53 18.30 4.23 -2.44
CA LEU A 53 16.98 4.40 -3.05
C LEU A 53 16.01 4.95 -2.01
N ARG A 54 15.40 6.10 -2.28
CA ARG A 54 14.43 6.73 -1.36
C ARG A 54 13.10 5.98 -1.34
N LEU A 55 12.63 5.55 -0.17
CA LEU A 55 11.40 4.76 -0.02
C LEU A 55 10.17 5.50 -0.61
N CYS A 56 9.91 6.73 -0.20
CA CYS A 56 8.73 7.49 -0.64
C CYS A 56 8.64 7.71 -2.17
N ASN A 57 9.77 7.73 -2.88
CA ASN A 57 9.81 7.91 -4.33
C ASN A 57 9.82 6.58 -5.11
N THR A 58 9.79 5.45 -4.41
CA THR A 58 9.80 4.11 -5.02
C THR A 58 8.47 3.36 -4.92
N PHE A 59 7.48 3.88 -4.17
CA PHE A 59 6.13 3.29 -4.15
C PHE A 59 5.54 3.20 -5.56
N TRP A 60 5.15 1.99 -5.97
CA TRP A 60 4.57 1.69 -7.29
C TRP A 60 5.42 2.20 -8.47
N ASN A 61 6.74 2.23 -8.32
CA ASN A 61 7.63 2.69 -9.38
C ASN A 61 7.70 1.66 -10.52
N ARG A 62 7.08 1.99 -11.65
CA ARG A 62 6.98 1.11 -12.83
C ARG A 62 8.27 1.03 -13.65
N ASN A 63 9.13 2.05 -13.57
CA ASN A 63 10.38 2.12 -14.31
C ASN A 63 11.43 2.85 -13.47
N ASN A 64 12.23 2.08 -12.74
CA ASN A 64 13.27 2.62 -11.88
C ASN A 64 14.63 2.52 -12.59
N PRO A 65 15.33 3.64 -12.89
CA PRO A 65 16.63 3.59 -13.57
C PRO A 65 17.71 2.79 -12.81
N ASN A 66 17.50 2.53 -11.52
CA ASN A 66 18.39 1.74 -10.69
C ASN A 66 18.06 0.25 -10.65
N LEU A 67 16.96 -0.18 -11.25
CA LEU A 67 16.48 -1.57 -11.24
C LEU A 67 16.06 -1.96 -12.67
N GLN A 68 17.05 -2.05 -13.57
CA GLN A 68 16.82 -2.36 -14.99
C GLN A 68 17.18 -3.80 -15.33
N SER A 69 17.99 -4.45 -14.50
CA SER A 69 18.48 -5.82 -14.69
C SER A 69 18.29 -6.68 -13.44
N SER A 70 18.41 -8.00 -13.56
CA SER A 70 18.44 -8.91 -12.40
C SER A 70 19.60 -8.61 -11.46
N GLN A 71 20.77 -8.25 -12.00
CA GLN A 71 21.93 -7.86 -11.21
C GLN A 71 21.63 -6.66 -10.29
N ASP A 72 20.82 -5.72 -10.75
CA ASP A 72 20.42 -4.58 -9.92
C ASP A 72 19.55 -5.00 -8.72
N VAL A 73 18.73 -6.03 -8.90
CA VAL A 73 17.89 -6.61 -7.84
C VAL A 73 18.76 -7.37 -6.84
N ASP A 74 19.73 -8.16 -7.31
CA ASP A 74 20.71 -8.83 -6.45
C ASP A 74 21.47 -7.83 -5.59
N GLU A 75 21.90 -6.72 -6.19
CA GLU A 75 22.60 -5.65 -5.47
C GLU A 75 21.72 -4.93 -4.45
N LEU A 76 20.42 -4.83 -4.72
CA LEU A 76 19.45 -4.33 -3.76
C LEU A 76 19.25 -5.30 -2.60
N ILE A 77 19.10 -6.60 -2.89
CA ILE A 77 18.94 -7.65 -1.87
C ILE A 77 20.16 -7.71 -0.96
N MET A 78 21.36 -7.73 -1.54
CA MET A 78 22.62 -7.66 -0.78
C MET A 78 22.72 -6.38 0.05
N GLY A 79 22.25 -5.25 -0.49
CA GLY A 79 22.17 -3.99 0.23
C GLY A 79 21.25 -4.06 1.45
N MET A 80 20.07 -4.66 1.29
CA MET A 80 19.11 -4.89 2.38
C MET A 80 19.66 -5.84 3.44
N ALA A 81 20.37 -6.90 3.06
CA ALA A 81 20.96 -7.84 4.01
C ALA A 81 22.04 -7.18 4.89
N SER A 82 22.77 -6.19 4.38
CA SER A 82 23.81 -5.49 5.13
C SER A 82 23.33 -4.22 5.83
N GLN A 83 22.19 -3.68 5.43
CA GLN A 83 21.63 -2.47 6.02
C GLN A 83 20.83 -2.79 7.28
N ILE A 84 21.09 -2.05 8.35
CA ILE A 84 20.30 -2.12 9.57
C ILE A 84 18.98 -1.39 9.36
N ALA A 85 17.89 -2.01 9.81
CA ALA A 85 16.56 -1.41 9.84
C ALA A 85 16.51 -0.17 10.76
N GLU A 86 15.40 0.58 10.70
CA GLU A 86 15.12 1.58 11.73
C GLU A 86 14.79 0.90 13.05
N ARG A 87 14.87 1.66 14.14
CA ARG A 87 14.65 1.14 15.48
C ARG A 87 13.18 0.77 15.71
N GLU A 88 12.98 -0.24 16.54
CA GLU A 88 11.69 -0.64 17.08
C GLU A 88 11.20 0.30 18.17
N ASP A 89 10.92 1.55 17.81
CA ASP A 89 10.41 2.56 18.74
C ASP A 89 9.05 3.11 18.30
N ASN A 90 8.63 4.24 18.86
CA ASN A 90 7.37 4.90 18.53
C ASN A 90 7.52 5.92 17.40
N ILE A 91 8.64 5.91 16.67
CA ILE A 91 8.97 6.84 15.59
C ILE A 91 8.86 6.12 14.26
N ILE A 92 8.09 6.69 13.35
CA ILE A 92 7.94 6.20 11.98
C ILE A 92 8.49 7.25 11.03
N VAL A 93 9.29 6.81 10.06
CA VAL A 93 9.94 7.67 9.07
C VAL A 93 8.92 8.48 8.26
N GLU A 94 9.30 9.69 7.83
CA GLU A 94 8.43 10.57 7.04
C GLU A 94 7.96 9.90 5.74
N ASP A 95 8.74 8.98 5.18
CA ASP A 95 8.40 8.21 3.99
C ASP A 95 7.09 7.42 4.13
N LEU A 96 6.76 7.00 5.35
CA LEU A 96 5.52 6.29 5.69
C LEU A 96 4.50 7.19 6.40
N ARG A 97 4.95 8.07 7.30
CA ARG A 97 4.04 8.95 8.04
C ARG A 97 3.47 10.09 7.19
N ASP A 98 4.26 10.67 6.30
CA ASP A 98 3.88 11.87 5.55
C ASP A 98 3.75 11.60 4.04
N TYR A 99 4.46 10.59 3.53
CA TYR A 99 4.57 10.30 2.09
C TYR A 99 4.15 8.88 1.67
N MET A 100 3.42 8.15 2.53
CA MET A 100 2.87 6.84 2.15
C MET A 100 1.95 7.00 0.95
N TYR A 101 1.92 5.99 0.07
CA TYR A 101 1.05 6.01 -1.10
C TYR A 101 -0.42 6.23 -0.75
N GLY A 102 -1.00 7.30 -1.30
CA GLY A 102 -2.42 7.61 -1.15
C GLY A 102 -3.26 6.85 -2.18
N PRO A 103 -4.21 5.99 -1.75
CA PRO A 103 -4.99 5.17 -2.69
C PRO A 103 -6.13 5.95 -3.37
N LEU A 104 -6.57 7.08 -2.79
CA LEU A 104 -7.76 7.79 -3.24
C LEU A 104 -7.55 9.31 -3.17
N ARG A 105 -7.83 9.99 -4.29
CA ARG A 105 -7.77 11.46 -4.48
C ARG A 105 -6.44 12.14 -4.23
N PHE A 106 -5.60 11.69 -3.31
CA PHE A 106 -4.27 12.22 -3.03
C PHE A 106 -3.22 11.19 -3.37
N SER A 107 -2.07 11.63 -3.88
CA SER A 107 -0.93 10.75 -4.17
C SER A 107 -0.17 10.32 -2.92
N ARG A 108 -0.33 11.06 -1.82
CA ARG A 108 0.33 10.83 -0.52
C ARG A 108 -0.71 10.77 0.61
N SER A 109 -0.38 10.04 1.66
CA SER A 109 -1.20 9.79 2.85
C SER A 109 -0.30 9.44 4.04
N ASP A 110 -0.91 9.21 5.20
CA ASP A 110 -0.24 8.85 6.45
C ASP A 110 -0.52 7.40 6.83
N ALA A 111 0.52 6.54 6.82
CA ALA A 111 0.39 5.12 7.16
C ALA A 111 -0.05 4.89 8.61
N VAL A 112 0.34 5.76 9.53
CA VAL A 112 0.00 5.69 10.97
C VAL A 112 -1.47 6.02 11.15
N ALA A 113 -1.91 7.15 10.59
CA ALA A 113 -3.31 7.55 10.63
C ALA A 113 -4.22 6.53 9.93
N LEU A 114 -3.78 5.97 8.80
CA LEU A 114 -4.49 4.89 8.11
C LEU A 114 -4.58 3.61 8.95
N SER A 115 -3.54 3.26 9.70
CA SER A 115 -3.54 2.09 10.59
C SER A 115 -4.51 2.28 11.76
N ILE A 116 -4.53 3.47 12.37
CA ILE A 116 -5.51 3.82 13.41
C ILE A 116 -6.94 3.75 12.85
N GLN A 117 -7.19 4.38 11.69
CA GLN A 117 -8.50 4.34 11.04
C GLN A 117 -8.92 2.92 10.65
N ARG A 118 -7.97 2.08 10.23
CA ARG A 118 -8.22 0.66 9.94
C ARG A 118 -8.61 -0.11 11.19
N GLY A 119 -7.94 0.13 12.32
CA GLY A 119 -8.32 -0.46 13.60
C GLY A 119 -9.75 -0.09 14.02
N ARG A 120 -10.14 1.18 13.83
CA ARG A 120 -11.52 1.64 14.08
C ARG A 120 -12.53 0.98 13.14
N ASP A 121 -12.20 0.88 11.85
CA ASP A 121 -13.02 0.21 10.82
C ASP A 121 -13.25 -1.27 11.15
N PHE A 122 -12.24 -1.95 11.69
CA PHE A 122 -12.33 -3.34 12.15
C PHE A 122 -13.08 -3.48 13.49
N GLY A 123 -13.37 -2.38 14.18
CA GLY A 123 -14.00 -2.39 15.50
C GLY A 123 -13.10 -3.00 16.58
N LEU A 124 -11.79 -2.78 16.50
CA LEU A 124 -10.85 -3.38 17.44
C LEU A 124 -11.16 -2.97 18.89
N PRO A 125 -11.01 -3.88 19.86
CA PRO A 125 -11.06 -3.54 21.27
C PRO A 125 -9.95 -2.54 21.65
N SER A 126 -10.17 -1.82 22.76
CA SER A 126 -9.12 -0.97 23.34
C SER A 126 -7.90 -1.79 23.74
N TYR A 127 -6.75 -1.12 23.83
CA TYR A 127 -5.51 -1.68 24.30
C TYR A 127 -5.69 -2.42 25.65
N ASN A 128 -6.38 -1.81 26.62
CA ASN A 128 -6.62 -2.43 27.93
C ASN A 128 -7.56 -3.64 27.88
N GLN A 129 -8.56 -3.64 27.00
CA GLN A 129 -9.42 -4.82 26.80
C GLN A 129 -8.62 -5.99 26.21
N ILE A 130 -7.72 -5.72 25.26
CA ILE A 130 -6.82 -6.73 24.69
C ILE A 130 -5.85 -7.27 25.73
N ARG A 131 -5.24 -6.39 26.56
CA ARG A 131 -4.40 -6.83 27.68
C ARG A 131 -5.14 -7.78 28.60
N ALA A 132 -6.35 -7.42 29.00
CA ALA A 132 -7.17 -8.28 29.86
C ALA A 132 -7.49 -9.62 29.20
N ALA A 133 -7.84 -9.63 27.91
CA ALA A 133 -8.10 -10.85 27.14
C ALA A 133 -6.87 -11.76 27.02
N LEU A 134 -5.67 -11.18 27.00
CA LEU A 134 -4.39 -11.88 27.01
C LEU A 134 -3.89 -12.23 28.43
N ASN A 135 -4.72 -12.07 29.46
CA ASN A 135 -4.37 -12.25 30.88
C ASN A 135 -3.21 -11.35 31.37
N MET A 136 -3.04 -10.19 30.74
CA MET A 136 -2.11 -9.15 31.16
C MET A 136 -2.83 -8.11 32.03
N GLN A 137 -2.10 -7.48 32.96
CA GLN A 137 -2.65 -6.40 33.78
C GLN A 137 -2.96 -5.17 32.91
N PRO A 138 -4.19 -4.63 32.94
CA PRO A 138 -4.50 -3.34 32.31
C PRO A 138 -3.62 -2.22 32.87
N VAL A 139 -3.30 -1.23 32.05
CA VAL A 139 -2.56 -0.05 32.49
C VAL A 139 -3.52 1.02 33.01
N ASN A 140 -3.20 1.59 34.18
CA ASN A 140 -4.00 2.62 34.83
C ASN A 140 -3.42 4.03 34.64
N THR A 141 -2.12 4.12 34.33
CA THR A 141 -1.46 5.38 34.00
C THR A 141 -0.70 5.27 32.68
N TRP A 142 -0.38 6.41 32.08
CA TRP A 142 0.28 6.47 30.77
C TRP A 142 1.73 6.01 30.83
N GLU A 143 2.39 6.20 31.97
CA GLU A 143 3.75 5.77 32.25
C GLU A 143 3.89 4.24 32.36
N GLU A 144 2.80 3.55 32.74
CA GLU A 144 2.77 2.09 32.83
C GLU A 144 2.82 1.40 31.46
N ILE A 145 2.49 2.10 30.37
CA ILE A 145 2.53 1.56 29.00
C ILE A 145 3.96 1.14 28.65
N ASN A 146 4.94 2.01 28.93
CA ASN A 146 6.35 1.72 28.73
C ASN A 146 7.20 2.47 29.75
N PRO A 147 7.60 1.83 30.87
CA PRO A 147 8.38 2.47 31.92
C PRO A 147 9.77 2.97 31.48
N LYS A 148 10.27 2.49 30.32
CA LYS A 148 11.54 2.93 29.76
C LYS A 148 11.38 4.10 28.78
N LEU A 149 10.16 4.43 28.37
CA LEU A 149 9.87 5.58 27.52
C LEU A 149 10.01 6.86 28.34
N ASN A 150 11.21 7.44 28.37
CA ASN A 150 11.52 8.67 29.09
C ASN A 150 11.12 9.92 28.30
N ASN A 151 9.85 10.01 27.88
CA ASN A 151 9.32 11.17 27.16
C ASN A 151 7.99 11.64 27.78
N ILE A 152 8.10 12.39 28.88
CA ILE A 152 6.97 12.91 29.67
C ILE A 152 6.05 13.81 28.82
N GLN A 153 6.64 14.61 27.92
CA GLN A 153 5.86 15.49 27.04
C GLN A 153 4.95 14.68 26.12
N LEU A 154 5.48 13.64 25.48
CA LEU A 154 4.71 12.74 24.61
C LEU A 154 3.58 12.08 25.40
N LEU A 155 3.86 11.52 26.58
CA LEU A 155 2.84 10.86 27.39
C LEU A 155 1.74 11.83 27.84
N ARG A 156 2.08 13.09 28.13
CA ARG A 156 1.09 14.13 28.45
C ARG A 156 0.22 14.49 27.25
N GLU A 157 0.82 14.71 26.08
CA GLU A 157 0.06 15.00 24.86
C GLU A 157 -0.86 13.84 24.47
N LEU A 158 -0.36 12.61 24.61
CA LEU A 158 -1.15 11.41 24.40
C LEU A 158 -2.33 11.33 25.39
N ALA A 159 -2.07 11.58 26.68
CA ALA A 159 -3.10 11.63 27.69
C ALA A 159 -4.19 12.65 27.35
N GLU A 160 -3.81 13.86 26.94
CA GLU A 160 -4.74 14.90 26.52
C GLU A 160 -5.58 14.47 25.30
N LEU A 161 -4.98 13.80 24.31
CA LEU A 161 -5.69 13.27 23.13
C LEU A 161 -6.77 12.23 23.47
N TYR A 162 -6.56 11.45 24.53
CA TYR A 162 -7.50 10.43 25.00
C TYR A 162 -8.27 10.87 26.26
N GLU A 163 -8.42 12.18 26.49
CA GLU A 163 -9.20 12.73 27.62
C GLU A 163 -8.74 12.22 29.00
N ASN A 164 -7.45 11.89 29.12
CA ASN A 164 -6.80 11.27 30.27
C ASN A 164 -7.45 9.95 30.73
N ASP A 165 -8.06 9.21 29.80
CA ASP A 165 -8.71 7.93 30.05
C ASP A 165 -7.98 6.80 29.31
N THR A 166 -7.17 6.02 30.04
CA THR A 166 -6.39 4.91 29.47
C THR A 166 -7.28 3.78 28.91
N SER A 167 -8.54 3.68 29.32
CA SER A 167 -9.47 2.67 28.78
C SER A 167 -9.85 2.93 27.33
N ARG A 168 -9.59 4.14 26.82
CA ARG A 168 -9.88 4.57 25.44
C ARG A 168 -8.70 4.41 24.49
N LEU A 169 -7.51 4.08 25.02
CA LEU A 169 -6.32 3.90 24.21
C LEU A 169 -6.51 2.79 23.18
N GLU A 170 -6.24 3.09 21.92
CA GLU A 170 -6.42 2.17 20.81
C GLU A 170 -5.28 1.16 20.75
N LEU A 171 -5.58 -0.09 20.36
CA LEU A 171 -4.62 -1.19 20.35
C LEU A 171 -3.33 -0.85 19.58
N PHE A 172 -3.46 -0.27 18.38
CA PHE A 172 -2.28 0.04 17.56
C PHE A 172 -1.36 1.06 18.23
N VAL A 173 -1.91 2.11 18.82
CA VAL A 173 -1.15 3.17 19.50
C VAL A 173 -0.50 2.62 20.77
N GLY A 174 -1.24 1.89 21.60
CA GLY A 174 -0.70 1.28 22.81
C GLY A 174 0.40 0.27 22.52
N GLY A 175 0.18 -0.64 21.55
CA GLY A 175 1.19 -1.63 21.17
C GLY A 175 2.44 -1.02 20.52
N LEU A 176 2.30 0.09 19.78
CA LEU A 176 3.45 0.83 19.26
C LEU A 176 4.24 1.53 20.37
N LEU A 177 3.60 1.98 21.45
CA LEU A 177 4.30 2.59 22.59
C LEU A 177 5.03 1.58 23.47
N GLU A 178 4.62 0.31 23.45
CA GLU A 178 5.31 -0.78 24.16
C GLU A 178 6.63 -1.21 23.48
N THR A 179 6.90 -0.80 22.23
CA THR A 179 8.08 -1.25 21.47
C THR A 179 9.40 -0.77 22.07
N GLN A 180 10.43 -1.60 21.95
CA GLN A 180 11.79 -1.31 22.40
C GLN A 180 12.85 -1.92 21.46
N GLU A 181 13.18 -3.20 21.65
CA GLU A 181 14.12 -3.98 20.83
C GLU A 181 13.35 -5.08 20.07
N GLY A 182 12.12 -4.77 19.70
CA GLY A 182 11.12 -5.71 19.19
C GLY A 182 9.70 -5.25 19.48
N PRO A 183 8.69 -6.04 19.07
CA PRO A 183 7.30 -5.77 19.40
C PRO A 183 7.09 -5.78 20.92
N GLY A 184 6.24 -4.88 21.41
CA GLY A 184 5.80 -4.87 22.80
C GLY A 184 5.12 -6.18 23.24
N PRO A 185 4.94 -6.42 24.56
CA PRO A 185 4.30 -7.63 25.07
C PRO A 185 2.96 -7.96 24.40
N VAL A 186 2.09 -6.97 24.17
CA VAL A 186 0.78 -7.18 23.55
C VAL A 186 0.93 -7.64 22.10
N PHE A 187 1.72 -6.94 21.30
CA PHE A 187 1.95 -7.33 19.90
C PHE A 187 2.67 -8.67 19.79
N SER A 188 3.67 -8.92 20.63
CA SER A 188 4.37 -10.21 20.67
C SER A 188 3.42 -11.36 20.95
N ALA A 189 2.50 -11.22 21.92
CA ALA A 189 1.52 -12.24 22.24
C ALA A 189 0.52 -12.49 21.10
N ILE A 190 0.01 -11.43 20.46
CA ILE A 190 -0.91 -11.53 19.31
C ILE A 190 -0.23 -12.22 18.12
N ILE A 191 1.00 -11.79 17.79
CA ILE A 191 1.77 -12.34 16.67
C ILE A 191 2.06 -13.82 16.93
N LEU A 192 2.55 -14.17 18.14
CA LEU A 192 2.87 -15.55 18.50
C LEU A 192 1.62 -16.44 18.43
N ASP A 193 0.51 -16.05 19.07
CA ASP A 193 -0.75 -16.79 19.01
C ASP A 193 -1.20 -17.03 17.56
N GLN A 194 -1.18 -15.98 16.73
CA GLN A 194 -1.62 -16.09 15.35
C GLN A 194 -0.75 -17.08 14.55
N PHE A 195 0.58 -17.00 14.68
CA PHE A 195 1.50 -17.92 13.99
C PHE A 195 1.36 -19.36 14.52
N GLU A 196 1.15 -19.54 15.83
CA GLU A 196 0.91 -20.86 16.40
C GLU A 196 -0.39 -21.49 15.88
N ARG A 197 -1.48 -20.72 15.79
CA ARG A 197 -2.75 -21.21 15.24
C ARG A 197 -2.61 -21.58 13.76
N ILE A 198 -1.96 -20.73 12.95
CA ILE A 198 -1.70 -21.02 11.53
C ILE A 198 -0.90 -22.31 11.40
N ARG A 199 0.24 -22.43 12.10
CA ARG A 199 1.09 -23.63 12.06
C ARG A 199 0.35 -24.88 12.50
N ASN A 200 -0.31 -24.81 13.66
CA ASN A 200 -0.91 -25.98 14.29
C ASN A 200 -2.14 -26.47 13.53
N ALA A 201 -2.91 -25.57 12.90
CA ALA A 201 -4.15 -25.92 12.19
C ALA A 201 -3.98 -26.07 10.67
N ASP A 202 -2.78 -25.87 10.12
CA ASP A 202 -2.54 -26.15 8.72
C ASP A 202 -2.28 -27.65 8.50
N ARG A 203 -3.22 -28.31 7.81
CA ARG A 203 -3.07 -29.72 7.42
C ARG A 203 -1.87 -29.91 6.47
N PHE A 204 -1.50 -28.90 5.70
CA PHE A 204 -0.37 -28.91 4.77
C PHE A 204 0.92 -28.34 5.36
N TRP A 205 0.97 -28.05 6.68
CA TRP A 205 2.22 -27.70 7.34
C TRP A 205 3.30 -28.75 7.04
N PHE A 206 4.49 -28.32 6.64
CA PHE A 206 5.49 -29.24 6.08
C PHE A 206 5.97 -30.30 7.09
N GLU A 207 5.94 -29.99 8.39
CA GLU A 207 6.29 -30.96 9.45
C GLU A 207 5.14 -31.91 9.80
N ASN A 208 3.95 -31.74 9.22
CA ASN A 208 2.81 -32.62 9.46
C ASN A 208 2.96 -33.94 8.68
N ARG A 209 3.62 -34.91 9.29
CA ARG A 209 3.84 -36.27 8.72
C ARG A 209 2.56 -37.00 8.29
N GLN A 210 1.39 -36.62 8.80
CA GLN A 210 0.12 -37.26 8.46
C GLN A 210 -0.38 -36.90 7.04
N ASN A 211 0.12 -35.82 6.44
CA ASN A 211 -0.29 -35.42 5.10
C ASN A 211 0.48 -36.14 3.97
N GLY A 212 1.59 -36.81 4.31
CA GLY A 212 2.42 -37.55 3.36
C GLY A 212 3.10 -36.69 2.29
N LEU A 213 3.28 -35.39 2.52
CA LEU A 213 3.95 -34.48 1.57
C LEU A 213 5.45 -34.74 1.48
N PHE A 214 6.10 -34.99 2.62
CA PHE A 214 7.55 -35.08 2.74
C PHE A 214 7.95 -36.29 3.59
N THR A 215 9.10 -36.91 3.28
CA THR A 215 9.76 -37.89 4.15
C THR A 215 10.42 -37.21 5.35
N GLU A 216 10.89 -38.00 6.32
CA GLU A 216 11.60 -37.45 7.47
C GLU A 216 12.88 -36.73 7.07
N GLU A 217 13.60 -37.30 6.10
CA GLU A 217 14.84 -36.75 5.57
C GLU A 217 14.58 -35.42 4.83
N GLU A 218 13.47 -35.34 4.09
CA GLU A 218 13.05 -34.11 3.41
C GLU A 218 12.63 -33.02 4.40
N ILE A 219 11.90 -33.37 5.47
CA ILE A 219 11.56 -32.41 6.54
C ILE A 219 12.82 -31.86 7.19
N GLN A 220 13.80 -32.72 7.49
CA GLN A 220 15.08 -32.30 8.06
C GLN A 220 15.86 -31.40 7.09
N ALA A 221 15.84 -31.70 5.80
CA ALA A 221 16.44 -30.84 4.78
C ALA A 221 15.78 -29.45 4.73
N ILE A 222 14.44 -29.38 4.79
CA ILE A 222 13.70 -28.10 4.82
C ILE A 222 14.02 -27.31 6.10
N GLN A 223 14.05 -27.97 7.27
CA GLN A 223 14.40 -27.31 8.54
C GLN A 223 15.82 -26.73 8.55
N ASN A 224 16.75 -27.35 7.81
CA ASN A 224 18.12 -26.86 7.67
C ASN A 224 18.25 -25.77 6.61
N THR A 225 17.23 -25.54 5.77
CA THR A 225 17.24 -24.49 4.74
C THR A 225 17.00 -23.14 5.39
N THR A 226 17.95 -22.23 5.24
CA THR A 226 17.87 -20.85 5.73
C THR A 226 17.55 -19.87 4.60
N PHE A 227 17.16 -18.64 4.93
CA PHE A 227 16.98 -17.60 3.90
C PHE A 227 18.31 -17.22 3.24
N HIS A 228 19.44 -17.38 3.94
CA HIS A 228 20.77 -17.26 3.34
C HIS A 228 20.97 -18.24 2.18
N ASP A 229 20.61 -19.51 2.37
CA ASP A 229 20.76 -20.55 1.32
C ASP A 229 19.90 -20.21 0.10
N VAL A 230 18.65 -19.78 0.34
CA VAL A 230 17.76 -19.30 -0.73
C VAL A 230 18.39 -18.14 -1.50
N LEU A 231 18.99 -17.16 -0.80
CA LEU A 231 19.61 -16.01 -1.45
C LEU A 231 20.85 -16.41 -2.28
N LEU A 232 21.66 -17.38 -1.83
CA LEU A 232 22.78 -17.89 -2.61
C LEU A 232 22.33 -18.63 -3.88
N ASP A 233 21.19 -19.33 -3.82
CA ASP A 233 20.67 -20.09 -4.97
C ASP A 233 20.00 -19.19 -6.03
N VAL A 234 19.38 -18.08 -5.63
CA VAL A 234 18.57 -17.24 -6.53
C VAL A 234 19.26 -15.94 -6.99
N THR A 235 20.34 -15.54 -6.32
CA THR A 235 21.08 -14.31 -6.64
C THR A 235 22.50 -14.62 -7.11
N SER A 236 23.21 -13.60 -7.56
CA SER A 236 24.64 -13.70 -7.87
C SER A 236 25.55 -13.80 -6.64
N ALA A 237 25.05 -13.76 -5.40
CA ALA A 237 25.88 -13.84 -4.19
C ALA A 237 26.55 -15.22 -4.02
N GLU A 238 27.77 -15.26 -3.48
CA GLU A 238 28.44 -16.50 -3.06
C GLU A 238 28.66 -16.52 -1.54
N GLU A 239 29.13 -17.66 -1.04
CA GLU A 239 29.49 -17.83 0.37
C GLU A 239 30.48 -16.76 0.82
N GLY A 240 30.11 -16.03 1.88
CA GLY A 240 30.89 -14.92 2.42
C GLY A 240 30.49 -13.53 1.91
N ASP A 241 29.67 -13.43 0.87
CA ASP A 241 29.15 -12.13 0.40
C ASP A 241 28.00 -11.58 1.26
N ILE A 242 27.28 -12.47 1.95
CA ILE A 242 26.17 -12.19 2.88
C ILE A 242 26.35 -13.03 4.16
N GLN A 243 25.85 -12.54 5.28
CA GLN A 243 25.94 -13.23 6.57
C GLN A 243 25.00 -14.44 6.64
N LYS A 244 25.34 -15.45 7.47
CA LYS A 244 24.56 -16.69 7.58
C LYS A 244 23.13 -16.48 8.05
N ASN A 245 22.91 -15.53 8.97
CA ASN A 245 21.57 -15.15 9.42
C ASN A 245 21.21 -13.79 8.84
N VAL A 246 20.74 -13.75 7.59
CA VAL A 246 20.47 -12.50 6.85
C VAL A 246 19.42 -11.56 7.45
N PHE A 247 18.69 -12.00 8.49
CA PHE A 247 17.74 -11.14 9.21
C PHE A 247 18.41 -10.18 10.20
N PHE A 248 19.63 -10.50 10.63
CA PHE A 248 20.39 -9.68 11.57
C PHE A 248 21.79 -9.49 11.01
N TRP A 249 22.35 -8.30 11.19
CA TRP A 249 23.74 -8.05 10.89
C TRP A 249 24.44 -7.72 12.21
N VAL A 250 25.54 -8.41 12.50
CA VAL A 250 26.31 -8.26 13.75
C VAL A 250 27.79 -7.98 13.46
N ASP A 251 28.50 -7.48 14.47
CA ASP A 251 29.94 -7.19 14.34
C ASP A 251 30.72 -8.45 13.92
N GLY A 252 31.40 -8.36 12.78
CA GLY A 252 32.14 -9.46 12.16
C GLY A 252 31.48 -10.03 10.91
N ASP A 253 30.23 -9.67 10.63
CA ASP A 253 29.55 -10.02 9.39
C ASP A 253 30.12 -9.26 8.17
N PRO A 254 29.99 -9.81 6.95
CA PRO A 254 30.49 -9.18 5.74
C PRO A 254 29.78 -7.86 5.43
N CYS A 255 30.52 -6.98 4.75
CA CYS A 255 30.03 -5.74 4.15
C CYS A 255 29.22 -4.83 5.11
N PRO A 256 29.81 -4.30 6.19
CA PRO A 256 29.11 -3.36 7.08
C PRO A 256 28.50 -2.18 6.31
N GLN A 257 27.31 -1.73 6.73
CA GLN A 257 26.73 -0.52 6.15
C GLN A 257 27.65 0.70 6.38
N PRO A 258 27.79 1.63 5.43
CA PRO A 258 28.72 2.75 5.58
C PRO A 258 28.34 3.69 6.72
N GLN A 259 27.04 3.96 6.85
CA GLN A 259 26.44 4.78 7.89
C GLN A 259 24.94 4.47 7.97
N PRO A 260 24.28 4.73 9.12
CA PRO A 260 22.83 4.71 9.20
C PRO A 260 22.22 5.71 8.21
N ILE A 261 21.29 5.25 7.37
CA ILE A 261 20.72 6.08 6.31
C ILE A 261 19.69 7.05 6.89
N ARG A 262 19.84 8.35 6.63
CA ARG A 262 18.90 9.37 7.10
C ARG A 262 18.13 9.99 5.95
N ALA A 263 16.92 10.47 6.23
CA ALA A 263 16.10 11.18 5.25
C ALA A 263 16.80 12.42 4.65
N SER A 264 17.68 13.08 5.42
CA SER A 264 18.48 14.23 4.95
C SER A 264 19.50 13.89 3.88
N ASP A 265 19.95 12.64 3.84
CA ASP A 265 21.02 12.18 2.96
C ASP A 265 20.47 11.66 1.63
N LEU A 266 19.15 11.70 1.46
CA LEU A 266 18.43 11.11 0.33
C LEU A 266 17.67 12.18 -0.45
N HIS A 267 17.27 11.80 -1.66
CA HIS A 267 16.44 12.66 -2.50
C HIS A 267 15.15 13.05 -1.76
N PRO A 268 14.74 14.33 -1.79
CA PRO A 268 13.50 14.76 -1.15
C PRO A 268 12.28 14.00 -1.68
N CYS A 269 11.29 13.77 -0.82
CA CYS A 269 10.05 13.13 -1.23
C CYS A 269 9.25 14.00 -2.20
N THR A 270 8.64 13.35 -3.20
CA THR A 270 7.74 14.02 -4.14
C THR A 270 6.51 14.52 -3.38
N LYS A 271 6.26 15.84 -3.46
CA LYS A 271 5.15 16.52 -2.78
C LYS A 271 3.80 15.89 -3.12
N ALA A 272 2.89 15.93 -2.14
CA ALA A 272 1.51 15.49 -2.31
C ALA A 272 0.83 16.25 -3.45
N SER A 273 0.06 15.52 -4.24
CA SER A 273 -0.73 16.03 -5.36
C SER A 273 -2.12 15.40 -5.32
N SER A 274 -3.13 16.13 -5.78
CA SER A 274 -4.49 15.62 -5.86
C SER A 274 -4.86 15.19 -7.28
N VAL A 275 -5.52 14.04 -7.41
CA VAL A 275 -6.09 13.55 -8.65
C VAL A 275 -7.50 14.08 -8.82
N SER A 276 -7.72 14.85 -9.88
CA SER A 276 -9.06 15.26 -10.31
C SER A 276 -9.55 14.30 -11.39
N TYR A 277 -10.48 13.40 -11.04
CA TYR A 277 -11.10 12.47 -12.00
C TYR A 277 -11.92 13.19 -13.08
N PHE A 278 -12.32 14.44 -12.82
CA PHE A 278 -13.08 15.27 -13.75
C PHE A 278 -12.36 16.60 -13.94
N ASP A 279 -11.33 16.57 -14.77
CA ASP A 279 -10.49 17.71 -15.08
C ASP A 279 -11.17 18.72 -16.04
N ASN A 280 -10.48 19.82 -16.34
CA ASN A 280 -11.05 20.88 -17.17
C ASN A 280 -11.36 20.42 -18.60
N SER A 281 -10.58 19.49 -19.14
CA SER A 281 -10.84 18.92 -20.47
C SER A 281 -12.12 18.08 -20.47
N SER A 282 -12.32 17.25 -19.44
CA SER A 282 -13.54 16.44 -19.26
C SER A 282 -14.78 17.29 -19.02
N LYS A 283 -14.66 18.39 -18.26
CA LYS A 283 -15.76 19.34 -18.01
C LYS A 283 -16.29 19.96 -19.30
N ALA A 284 -15.39 20.41 -20.16
CA ALA A 284 -15.76 21.02 -21.44
C ALA A 284 -16.47 20.00 -22.35
N GLY A 285 -15.88 18.80 -22.51
CA GLY A 285 -16.48 17.73 -23.30
C GLY A 285 -17.87 17.35 -22.80
N PHE A 286 -18.01 17.13 -21.49
CA PHE A 286 -19.30 16.81 -20.87
C PHE A 286 -20.34 17.92 -21.07
N GLY A 287 -19.94 19.18 -20.90
CA GLY A 287 -20.84 20.33 -21.13
C GLY A 287 -21.34 20.39 -22.57
N VAL A 288 -20.46 20.15 -23.55
CA VAL A 288 -20.84 20.05 -24.98
C VAL A 288 -21.79 18.88 -25.21
N THR A 289 -21.51 17.71 -24.65
CA THR A 289 -22.39 16.54 -24.77
C THR A 289 -23.79 16.85 -24.24
N VAL A 290 -23.89 17.46 -23.05
CA VAL A 290 -25.19 17.86 -22.47
C VAL A 290 -25.90 18.86 -23.37
N ALA A 291 -25.20 19.88 -23.89
CA ALA A 291 -25.80 20.85 -24.80
C ALA A 291 -26.32 20.21 -26.10
N VAL A 292 -25.57 19.27 -26.69
CA VAL A 292 -25.98 18.52 -27.89
C VAL A 292 -27.24 17.69 -27.62
N LEU A 293 -27.32 17.03 -26.46
CA LEU A 293 -28.52 16.28 -26.06
C LEU A 293 -29.77 17.17 -26.00
N PHE A 294 -29.64 18.40 -25.47
CA PHE A 294 -30.74 19.37 -25.47
C PHE A 294 -31.07 19.93 -26.86
N LEU A 295 -30.11 19.97 -27.78
CA LEU A 295 -30.33 20.42 -29.15
C LEU A 295 -31.00 19.36 -30.03
N PHE A 296 -30.93 18.06 -29.71
CA PHE A 296 -31.59 17.01 -30.49
C PHE A 296 -33.10 17.21 -30.74
N PRO A 297 -33.95 17.49 -29.73
CA PRO A 297 -35.37 17.76 -29.99
C PRO A 297 -35.58 19.02 -30.83
N VAL A 298 -34.76 20.06 -30.62
CA VAL A 298 -34.85 21.32 -31.37
C VAL A 298 -34.49 21.11 -32.83
N VAL A 299 -33.38 20.44 -33.11
CA VAL A 299 -32.93 20.13 -34.47
C VAL A 299 -33.93 19.20 -35.16
N SER A 300 -34.46 18.18 -34.47
CA SER A 300 -35.48 17.29 -35.02
C SER A 300 -36.76 18.05 -35.38
N TYR A 301 -37.21 18.97 -34.52
CA TYR A 301 -38.34 19.84 -34.80
C TYR A 301 -38.09 20.74 -36.02
N ILE A 302 -36.92 21.38 -36.11
CA ILE A 302 -36.54 22.21 -37.27
C ILE A 302 -36.55 21.38 -38.56
N VAL A 303 -35.96 20.19 -38.57
CA VAL A 303 -35.96 19.29 -39.73
C VAL A 303 -37.40 18.89 -40.11
N ALA A 304 -38.25 18.56 -39.14
CA ALA A 304 -39.66 18.25 -39.39
C ALA A 304 -40.40 19.43 -40.02
N CYS A 305 -40.20 20.65 -39.53
CA CYS A 305 -40.76 21.88 -40.13
C CYS A 305 -40.28 22.11 -41.56
N VAL A 306 -39.00 21.91 -41.85
CA VAL A 306 -38.43 22.04 -43.21
C VAL A 306 -39.05 21.01 -44.14
N VAL A 307 -39.13 19.74 -43.73
CA VAL A 307 -39.75 18.67 -44.53
C VAL A 307 -41.23 18.97 -44.80
N ALA A 308 -41.97 19.42 -43.79
CA ALA A 308 -43.37 19.83 -43.95
C ALA A 308 -43.49 20.95 -44.99
N HIS A 309 -42.67 22.01 -44.88
CA HIS A 309 -42.69 23.13 -45.81
C HIS A 309 -42.39 22.70 -47.26
N VAL A 310 -41.35 21.88 -47.46
CA VAL A 310 -40.98 21.35 -48.79
C VAL A 310 -42.10 20.48 -49.36
N ARG A 311 -42.72 19.62 -48.56
CA ARG A 311 -43.85 18.78 -48.99
C ARG A 311 -45.05 19.63 -49.37
N THR A 312 -45.41 20.64 -48.57
CA THR A 312 -46.50 21.58 -48.89
C THR A 312 -46.21 22.35 -50.18
N ALA A 313 -44.97 22.81 -50.39
CA ALA A 313 -44.57 23.51 -51.62
C ALA A 313 -44.63 22.59 -52.86
N ARG A 314 -44.14 21.35 -52.76
CA ARG A 314 -44.25 20.34 -53.83
C ARG A 314 -45.70 19.98 -54.14
N TYR A 315 -46.53 19.80 -53.11
CA TYR A 315 -47.96 19.53 -53.26
C TYR A 315 -48.68 20.68 -53.96
N LYS A 316 -48.41 21.94 -53.58
CA LYS A 316 -48.94 23.13 -54.27
C LYS A 316 -48.49 23.20 -55.74
N ARG A 317 -47.23 22.85 -56.05
CA ARG A 317 -46.74 22.76 -57.45
C ARG A 317 -47.41 21.65 -58.24
N PHE A 318 -47.65 20.49 -57.62
CA PHE A 318 -48.38 19.37 -58.22
C PHE A 318 -49.84 19.74 -58.51
N GLN A 319 -50.54 20.37 -57.57
CA GLN A 319 -51.90 20.88 -57.78
C GLN A 319 -51.97 21.92 -58.92
N LYS A 320 -50.97 22.81 -59.04
CA LYS A 320 -50.87 23.73 -60.19
C LYS A 320 -50.68 23.01 -61.53
N LYS A 321 -49.88 21.94 -61.58
CA LYS A 321 -49.73 21.10 -62.79
C LYS A 321 -51.02 20.36 -63.16
N LEU A 322 -51.75 19.82 -62.19
CA LEU A 322 -53.05 19.19 -62.43
C LEU A 322 -54.07 20.17 -63.00
N ARG A 323 -54.15 21.39 -62.45
CA ARG A 323 -55.03 22.46 -62.97
C ARG A 323 -54.60 22.99 -64.34
N GLY A 324 -53.33 22.89 -64.71
CA GLY A 324 -52.84 23.22 -66.05
C GLY A 324 -53.20 22.14 -67.08
N SER A 325 -53.14 20.86 -66.70
CA SER A 325 -53.44 19.72 -67.59
C SER A 325 -54.94 19.52 -67.85
N THR A 326 -55.84 20.13 -67.06
CA THR A 326 -57.30 20.04 -67.26
C THR A 326 -57.84 21.07 -68.26
N ARG A 327 -57.01 21.96 -68.82
CA ARG A 327 -57.45 22.95 -69.84
C ARG A 327 -57.40 22.45 -71.29
N ASP A 328 -56.89 21.25 -71.58
CA ASP A 328 -56.73 20.72 -72.95
C ASP A 328 -57.69 19.57 -73.35
N LYS A 329 -58.80 19.36 -72.62
CA LYS A 329 -59.95 18.54 -73.05
C LYS A 329 -61.18 19.22 -72.44
N GLU A 330 -62.15 19.81 -73.13
CA GLU A 330 -62.89 19.55 -74.38
C GLU A 330 -63.91 20.72 -74.52
N PRO A 331 -64.83 20.79 -75.51
CA PRO A 331 -64.74 20.76 -76.97
C PRO A 331 -65.24 22.08 -77.61
N ALA A 332 -65.07 22.20 -78.92
CA ALA A 332 -65.69 23.22 -79.76
C ALA A 332 -67.22 23.06 -79.82
N HIS A 333 -67.97 24.15 -79.67
CA HIS A 333 -69.31 24.32 -80.23
C HIS A 333 -69.60 25.81 -80.47
N GLY A 334 -69.97 26.13 -81.70
CA GLY A 334 -70.35 27.46 -82.18
C GLY A 334 -69.89 27.68 -83.61
#